data_AF-A0A0F9QC38-F1
#
_entry.id   AF-A0A0F9QC38-F1
#
_cell.length_a   1.000
_cell.length_b   1.000
_cell.length_c   1.000
_cell.angle_alpha   90.00
_cell.angle_beta   90.00
_cell.angle_gamma   90.00
#
_symmetry.space_group_name_H-M   'P 1'
#
loop_
_entity.id
_entity.type
_entity.pdbx_description
1 polymer ?
#
loop_
_entity_poly.entity_id
_entity_poly.type
_entity_poly.pdbx_seq_one_letter_code
_entity_poly.pdbx_strand_id
1 'polypeptide(L)'
;MKTSLQGCLASRKDCSGEGHPLPMSEVLDICKSTHQAALSKSLFIVLPNGDEYTGGIYRYNEKELTLVTDKEKTKYCMEVYPELDMKKSIDLEELIQVGLIWQYLSLKVGSIGLGVSQRARPPKKVNKAVNTTTSQNYAFLYSVAVRERDRGELIEDTLEPLQKELKEGIHLLETPECYKDRAIYINKYQGVPVDTAIFDQIEKKEPNSTSLYELSQLLWACQGETDHATHGNRDMVEKNGYGRVHASGCAGYAVYPIVLVDSLSDLTKGAYFYNSVGFSALNRWISIDEKINYDHFIQKYTSNNSKADIEKEFGINFSDYIILLCIDRKAPCSGFMHSKIGKAFMNPKYWAEVEAGMALAGLQLQSNALGLKWQKIIVSNPDDPKYRSLFNLDSAERSINNMATQTVNLAKNEKLSLKGPLVPVSLFILK
;
A
#
# COMPACT_ATOMS: atom_id res chain seq x y z
N MET A 1 16.97 -15.13 -10.36
CA MET A 1 15.60 -15.66 -10.53
C MET A 1 14.68 -14.44 -10.60
N LYS A 2 13.80 -14.32 -11.60
CA LYS A 2 12.89 -13.15 -11.67
C LYS A 2 11.86 -13.29 -10.55
N THR A 3 11.75 -12.29 -9.69
CA THR A 3 10.79 -12.31 -8.58
C THR A 3 9.38 -12.03 -9.10
N SER A 4 8.40 -12.85 -8.71
CA SER A 4 7.00 -12.65 -9.07
C SER A 4 6.38 -11.47 -8.30
N LEU A 5 5.32 -10.87 -8.84
CA LEU A 5 4.59 -9.78 -8.20
C LEU A 5 4.06 -10.21 -6.83
N GLN A 6 3.39 -11.36 -6.74
CA GLN A 6 2.82 -11.86 -5.49
C GLN A 6 3.93 -12.20 -4.48
N GLY A 7 5.04 -12.78 -4.93
CA GLY A 7 6.20 -13.03 -4.07
C GLY A 7 6.80 -11.73 -3.52
N CYS A 8 6.89 -10.70 -4.37
CA CYS A 8 7.27 -9.38 -3.92
C CYS A 8 6.24 -8.80 -2.95
N LEU A 9 4.94 -8.75 -3.28
CA LEU A 9 3.87 -8.21 -2.43
C LEU A 9 3.83 -8.88 -1.05
N ALA A 10 3.98 -10.20 -1.00
CA ALA A 10 4.04 -10.98 0.24
C ALA A 10 5.33 -10.77 1.05
N SER A 11 6.40 -10.24 0.44
CA SER A 11 7.64 -9.98 1.16
C SER A 11 7.51 -8.73 2.04
N ARG A 12 8.10 -8.80 3.24
CA ARG A 12 8.25 -7.64 4.11
C ARG A 12 8.87 -6.46 3.37
N LYS A 13 8.25 -5.29 3.51
CA LYS A 13 8.64 -4.06 2.79
C LYS A 13 9.67 -3.23 3.53
N ASP A 14 9.45 -3.01 4.82
CA ASP A 14 10.32 -2.17 5.65
C ASP A 14 11.49 -2.98 6.20
N CYS A 15 12.71 -2.48 5.95
CA CYS A 15 13.97 -3.11 6.31
C CYS A 15 14.87 -2.15 7.09
N SER A 16 15.58 -2.70 8.08
CA SER A 16 16.54 -1.99 8.93
C SER A 16 18.01 -2.31 8.63
N GLY A 17 18.25 -3.16 7.63
CA GLY A 17 19.57 -3.62 7.22
C GLY A 17 20.53 -2.48 6.87
N GLU A 18 21.81 -2.82 6.76
CA GLU A 18 22.84 -1.83 6.44
C GLU A 18 22.61 -1.23 5.04
N GLY A 19 23.06 0.01 4.85
CA GLY A 19 23.10 0.60 3.51
C GLY A 19 24.48 0.42 2.90
N HIS A 20 24.55 0.36 1.57
CA HIS A 20 25.79 0.53 0.82
C HIS A 20 25.58 1.40 -0.43
N PRO A 21 26.64 2.01 -0.99
CA PRO A 21 26.59 2.64 -2.31
C PRO A 21 26.22 1.61 -3.38
N LEU A 22 25.18 1.86 -4.16
CA LEU A 22 24.74 0.97 -5.24
C LEU A 22 25.53 1.26 -6.52
N PRO A 23 25.80 0.26 -7.39
CA PRO A 23 26.30 0.51 -8.74
C PRO A 23 25.38 1.46 -9.53
N MET A 24 25.92 2.29 -10.42
CA MET A 24 25.12 3.27 -11.16
C MET A 24 24.04 2.59 -12.02
N SER A 25 24.31 1.40 -12.54
CA SER A 25 23.34 0.60 -13.29
C SER A 25 22.08 0.28 -12.48
N GLU A 26 22.23 -0.04 -11.20
CA GLU A 26 21.09 -0.33 -10.31
C GLU A 26 20.34 0.94 -9.94
N VAL A 27 21.06 2.04 -9.67
CA VAL A 27 20.45 3.35 -9.42
C VAL A 27 19.55 3.76 -10.60
N LEU A 28 20.06 3.63 -11.83
CA LEU A 28 19.31 3.96 -13.05
C LEU A 28 18.13 3.02 -13.29
N ASP A 29 18.30 1.71 -13.06
CA ASP A 29 17.21 0.74 -13.21
C ASP A 29 16.07 0.99 -12.23
N ILE A 30 16.40 1.32 -10.97
CA ILE A 30 15.44 1.76 -9.96
C ILE A 30 14.71 3.02 -10.45
N CYS A 31 15.44 4.07 -10.81
CA CYS A 31 14.85 5.35 -11.22
C CYS A 31 13.94 5.20 -12.45
N LYS A 32 14.40 4.48 -13.47
CA LYS A 32 13.67 4.24 -14.71
C LYS A 32 12.38 3.47 -14.44
N SER A 33 12.47 2.35 -13.74
CA SER A 33 11.31 1.50 -13.45
C SER A 33 10.28 2.26 -12.60
N THR A 34 10.73 2.97 -11.56
CA THR A 34 9.85 3.76 -10.69
C THR A 34 9.16 4.89 -11.44
N HIS A 35 9.89 5.63 -12.28
CA HIS A 35 9.33 6.73 -13.05
C HIS A 35 8.32 6.26 -14.10
N GLN A 36 8.61 5.15 -14.78
CA GLN A 36 7.70 4.57 -15.79
C GLN A 36 6.42 4.02 -15.16
N ALA A 37 6.51 3.43 -13.97
CA ALA A 37 5.36 2.86 -13.28
C ALA A 37 4.37 3.93 -12.76
N ALA A 38 4.89 5.08 -12.38
CA ALA A 38 4.11 6.22 -11.94
C ALA A 38 4.77 7.50 -12.43
N LEU A 39 4.31 7.98 -13.61
CA LEU A 39 4.82 9.17 -14.27
C LEU A 39 4.94 10.34 -13.28
N SER A 40 6.17 10.70 -12.95
CA SER A 40 6.48 11.84 -12.08
C SER A 40 7.05 12.97 -12.94
N LYS A 41 7.06 14.21 -12.45
CA LYS A 41 7.80 15.28 -13.15
C LYS A 41 9.30 15.01 -13.15
N SER A 42 9.81 14.57 -12.01
CA SER A 42 11.15 14.00 -11.86
C SER A 42 11.24 13.17 -10.58
N LEU A 43 12.36 12.47 -10.41
CA LEU A 43 12.75 11.87 -9.13
C LEU A 43 14.05 12.55 -8.68
N PHE A 44 14.10 12.97 -7.42
CA PHE A 44 15.34 13.41 -6.79
C PHE A 44 15.97 12.24 -6.05
N ILE A 45 17.27 12.05 -6.24
CA ILE A 45 18.02 10.95 -5.66
C ILE A 45 19.18 11.51 -4.86
N VAL A 46 19.29 11.13 -3.59
CA VAL A 46 20.43 11.48 -2.75
C VAL A 46 21.31 10.25 -2.63
N LEU A 47 22.55 10.35 -3.10
CA LEU A 47 23.49 9.24 -3.16
C LEU A 47 24.71 9.48 -2.24
N PRO A 48 25.28 8.42 -1.64
CA PRO A 48 26.59 8.48 -1.00
C PRO A 48 27.68 8.62 -2.05
N ASN A 49 28.95 8.77 -1.65
CA ASN A 49 30.03 8.56 -2.62
C ASN A 49 30.04 7.09 -3.04
N GLY A 50 30.07 6.84 -4.36
CA GLY A 50 30.29 5.51 -4.94
C GLY A 50 31.60 5.47 -5.71
N ASP A 51 31.95 4.29 -6.20
CA ASP A 51 33.16 4.11 -7.02
C ASP A 51 33.01 4.75 -8.41
N GLU A 52 31.77 4.79 -8.93
CA GLU A 52 31.44 5.28 -10.28
C GLU A 52 30.92 6.71 -10.32
N TYR A 53 30.62 7.31 -9.17
CA TYR A 53 29.94 8.61 -9.10
C TYR A 53 30.23 9.37 -7.80
N THR A 54 30.17 10.70 -7.89
CA THR A 54 30.29 11.59 -6.73
C THR A 54 28.99 11.59 -5.92
N GLY A 55 29.08 11.46 -4.60
CA GLY A 55 27.89 11.57 -3.76
C GLY A 55 27.29 12.98 -3.81
N GLY A 56 25.96 13.07 -3.76
CA GLY A 56 25.24 14.33 -3.89
C GLY A 56 23.75 14.12 -4.12
N ILE A 57 23.07 15.21 -4.47
CA ILE A 57 21.67 15.23 -4.88
C ILE A 57 21.61 15.28 -6.39
N TYR A 58 20.90 14.33 -6.97
CA TYR A 58 20.66 14.17 -8.39
C TYR A 58 19.19 14.37 -8.72
N ARG A 59 18.90 14.72 -9.96
CA ARG A 59 17.57 14.76 -10.55
C ARG A 59 17.52 13.79 -11.73
N TYR A 60 16.48 12.97 -11.80
CA TYR A 60 16.20 12.05 -12.89
C TYR A 60 14.97 12.50 -13.69
N ASN A 61 15.13 12.67 -15.01
CA ASN A 61 14.11 13.18 -15.94
C ASN A 61 13.89 12.23 -17.16
N GLU A 62 13.58 10.96 -16.89
CA GLU A 62 13.35 9.85 -17.85
C GLU A 62 14.57 9.36 -18.64
N LYS A 63 15.52 10.24 -18.94
CA LYS A 63 16.65 9.95 -19.85
C LYS A 63 17.98 9.86 -19.13
N GLU A 64 18.20 10.73 -18.14
CA GLU A 64 19.50 10.87 -17.51
C GLU A 64 19.38 11.25 -16.03
N LEU A 65 20.50 11.08 -15.34
CA LEU A 65 20.70 11.46 -13.96
C LEU A 65 21.60 12.71 -13.94
N THR A 66 21.05 13.88 -13.62
CA THR A 66 21.79 15.14 -13.58
C THR A 66 22.15 15.50 -12.14
N LEU A 67 23.43 15.79 -11.87
CA LEU A 67 23.88 16.26 -10.55
C LEU A 67 23.34 17.68 -10.30
N VAL A 68 22.56 17.85 -9.24
CA VAL A 68 22.07 19.16 -8.77
C VAL A 68 23.12 19.80 -7.85
N THR A 69 23.61 19.03 -6.87
CA THR A 69 24.67 19.49 -5.95
C THR A 69 25.41 18.30 -5.34
N ASP A 70 26.71 18.42 -5.12
CA ASP A 70 27.55 17.46 -4.38
C ASP A 70 27.43 17.57 -2.85
N LYS A 71 26.61 18.52 -2.37
CA LYS A 71 26.29 18.75 -0.96
C LYS A 71 25.13 17.86 -0.49
N GLU A 72 24.98 17.74 0.83
CA GLU A 72 23.86 17.01 1.48
C GLU A 72 23.69 15.57 0.98
N LYS A 73 24.81 14.85 0.82
CA LYS A 73 24.83 13.42 0.51
C LYS A 73 24.54 12.54 1.73
N THR A 74 24.00 11.36 1.47
CA THR A 74 23.86 10.31 2.47
C THR A 74 25.21 9.67 2.76
N LYS A 75 25.32 8.97 3.90
CA LYS A 75 26.57 8.30 4.27
C LYS A 75 26.76 6.96 3.57
N TYR A 76 25.66 6.21 3.37
CA TYR A 76 25.74 4.80 2.98
C TYR A 76 24.61 4.32 2.07
N CYS A 77 23.60 5.10 1.72
CA CYS A 77 22.43 4.55 1.01
C CYS A 77 21.84 5.54 0.02
N MET A 78 21.30 5.03 -1.07
CA MET A 78 20.42 5.80 -1.94
C MET A 78 19.14 6.20 -1.19
N GLU A 79 18.73 7.45 -1.30
CA GLU A 79 17.40 7.92 -0.90
C GLU A 79 16.68 8.52 -2.10
N VAL A 80 15.39 8.17 -2.27
CA VAL A 80 14.57 8.62 -3.40
C VAL A 80 13.44 9.52 -2.91
N TYR A 81 13.22 10.60 -3.65
CA TYR A 81 12.25 11.65 -3.37
C TYR A 81 11.46 11.97 -4.64
N PRO A 82 10.13 11.76 -4.67
CA PRO A 82 9.28 12.27 -5.74
C PRO A 82 9.31 13.80 -5.79
N GLU A 83 9.37 14.38 -6.99
CA GLU A 83 9.21 15.83 -7.17
C GLU A 83 7.79 16.26 -6.79
N LEU A 84 7.70 17.30 -5.96
CA LEU A 84 6.47 17.99 -5.60
C LEU A 84 6.75 19.49 -5.53
N ASP A 85 5.80 20.30 -5.98
CA ASP A 85 5.89 21.75 -5.90
C ASP A 85 5.21 22.23 -4.62
N MET A 86 5.94 22.95 -3.75
CA MET A 86 5.36 23.54 -2.56
C MET A 86 4.46 24.71 -2.97
N LYS A 87 3.15 24.50 -2.95
CA LYS A 87 2.12 25.56 -2.96
C LYS A 87 1.63 25.80 -1.52
N LYS A 88 0.46 26.45 -1.36
CA LYS A 88 -0.21 26.64 -0.06
C LYS A 88 -0.69 25.30 0.56
N SER A 89 -1.09 24.37 -0.30
CA SER A 89 -1.43 22.97 -0.01
C SER A 89 -1.00 22.10 -1.19
N ILE A 90 -0.79 20.81 -0.95
CA ILE A 90 -0.49 19.83 -2.00
C ILE A 90 -1.82 19.19 -2.40
N ASP A 91 -2.05 19.06 -3.70
CA ASP A 91 -3.30 18.54 -4.23
C ASP A 91 -3.39 17.02 -4.00
N LEU A 92 -4.61 16.49 -3.83
CA LEU A 92 -4.81 15.06 -3.54
C LEU A 92 -4.18 14.16 -4.62
N GLU A 93 -4.30 14.55 -5.89
CA GLU A 93 -3.71 13.80 -7.01
C GLU A 93 -2.19 13.68 -6.88
N GLU A 94 -1.51 14.75 -6.47
CA GLU A 94 -0.06 14.75 -6.26
C GLU A 94 0.32 13.82 -5.09
N LEU A 95 -0.46 13.80 -4.01
CA LEU A 95 -0.26 12.90 -2.87
C LEU A 95 -0.48 11.42 -3.23
N ILE A 96 -1.54 11.13 -3.98
CA ILE A 96 -1.80 9.78 -4.50
C ILE A 96 -0.65 9.35 -5.43
N GLN A 97 -0.15 10.25 -6.27
CA GLN A 97 0.97 9.96 -7.16
C GLN A 97 2.25 9.61 -6.40
N VAL A 98 2.55 10.30 -5.30
CA VAL A 98 3.67 9.96 -4.39
C VAL A 98 3.52 8.54 -3.86
N GLY A 99 2.33 8.17 -3.41
CA GLY A 99 2.04 6.82 -2.92
C GLY A 99 2.26 5.74 -3.99
N LEU A 100 1.78 5.98 -5.21
CA LEU A 100 2.01 5.08 -6.34
C LEU A 100 3.50 4.87 -6.58
N ILE A 101 4.26 5.97 -6.73
CA ILE A 101 5.71 5.97 -6.94
C ILE A 101 6.42 5.12 -5.89
N TRP A 102 6.03 5.26 -4.62
CA TRP A 102 6.65 4.53 -3.53
C TRP A 102 6.38 3.04 -3.54
N GLN A 103 5.15 2.63 -3.83
CA GLN A 103 4.84 1.21 -3.90
C GLN A 103 5.61 0.55 -5.04
N TYR A 104 5.69 1.20 -6.21
CA TYR A 104 6.49 0.71 -7.33
C TYR A 104 7.98 0.68 -7.01
N LEU A 105 8.53 1.72 -6.38
CA LEU A 105 9.91 1.75 -5.91
C LEU A 105 10.20 0.60 -4.94
N SER A 106 9.34 0.39 -3.95
CA SER A 106 9.48 -0.69 -2.97
C SER A 106 9.50 -2.07 -3.62
N LEU A 107 8.62 -2.30 -4.60
CA LEU A 107 8.57 -3.57 -5.33
C LEU A 107 9.77 -3.76 -6.25
N LYS A 108 10.24 -2.70 -6.92
CA LYS A 108 11.42 -2.75 -7.77
C LYS A 108 12.69 -3.04 -6.97
N VAL A 109 12.91 -2.29 -5.88
CA VAL A 109 14.01 -2.53 -4.94
C VAL A 109 13.93 -3.95 -4.37
N GLY A 110 12.73 -4.40 -4.02
CA GLY A 110 12.47 -5.78 -3.61
C GLY A 110 12.88 -6.80 -4.67
N SER A 111 12.57 -6.56 -5.94
CA SER A 111 12.83 -7.50 -7.03
C SER A 111 14.32 -7.76 -7.29
N ILE A 112 15.20 -6.81 -6.94
CA ILE A 112 16.66 -6.91 -7.05
C ILE A 112 17.32 -7.42 -5.76
N GLY A 113 16.54 -7.87 -4.77
CA GLY A 113 17.06 -8.50 -3.54
C GLY A 113 17.30 -7.54 -2.37
N LEU A 114 17.02 -6.25 -2.56
CA LEU A 114 17.15 -5.22 -1.52
C LEU A 114 15.81 -4.98 -0.79
N GLY A 115 15.84 -4.09 0.20
CA GLY A 115 14.69 -3.63 0.95
C GLY A 115 14.62 -2.10 0.99
N VAL A 116 13.50 -1.57 1.49
CA VAL A 116 13.33 -0.12 1.66
C VAL A 116 13.12 0.25 3.12
N SER A 117 13.55 1.45 3.50
CA SER A 117 13.24 2.04 4.80
C SER A 117 12.59 3.39 4.60
N GLN A 118 11.34 3.53 5.03
CA GLN A 118 10.61 4.80 4.92
C GLN A 118 11.15 5.79 5.96
N ARG A 119 11.73 6.89 5.49
CA ARG A 119 12.20 8.00 6.32
C ARG A 119 11.14 9.08 6.30
N ALA A 120 10.28 9.03 7.28
CA ALA A 120 9.11 9.87 7.27
C ALA A 120 9.31 11.29 7.84
N ARG A 121 10.56 11.67 8.14
CA ARG A 121 10.89 13.02 8.58
C ARG A 121 11.01 13.94 7.36
N PRO A 122 10.40 15.14 7.38
CA PRO A 122 10.62 16.12 6.33
C PRO A 122 12.12 16.43 6.17
N PRO A 123 12.69 16.22 4.96
CA PRO A 123 14.12 16.34 4.70
C PRO A 123 14.52 17.81 4.54
N LYS A 124 14.40 18.61 5.61
CA LYS A 124 14.60 20.08 5.59
C LYS A 124 15.91 20.51 4.93
N LYS A 125 17.00 19.77 5.16
CA LYS A 125 18.31 20.08 4.58
C LYS A 125 18.34 19.85 3.08
N VAL A 126 17.81 18.71 2.61
CA VAL A 126 17.69 18.36 1.19
C VAL A 126 16.80 19.39 0.48
N ASN A 127 15.62 19.69 1.04
CA ASN A 127 14.72 20.74 0.52
C ASN A 127 15.44 22.08 0.38
N LYS A 128 16.13 22.53 1.43
CA LYS A 128 16.89 23.80 1.39
C LYS A 128 17.99 23.77 0.34
N ALA A 129 18.76 22.69 0.26
CA ALA A 129 19.86 22.55 -0.69
C ALA A 129 19.34 22.62 -2.13
N VAL A 130 18.35 21.80 -2.48
CA VAL A 130 17.77 21.81 -3.84
C VAL A 130 17.18 23.17 -4.16
N ASN A 131 16.32 23.74 -3.31
CA ASN A 131 15.65 25.01 -3.60
C ASN A 131 16.63 26.19 -3.71
N THR A 132 17.72 26.19 -2.93
CA THR A 132 18.78 27.20 -3.06
C THR A 132 19.54 27.06 -4.37
N THR A 133 19.84 25.84 -4.79
CA THR A 133 20.63 25.58 -6.00
C THR A 133 19.82 25.76 -7.29
N THR A 134 18.55 25.36 -7.30
CA THR A 134 17.70 25.43 -8.50
C THR A 134 16.87 26.70 -8.59
N SER A 135 16.82 27.51 -7.52
CA SER A 135 15.89 28.64 -7.37
C SER A 135 14.42 28.24 -7.55
N GLN A 136 14.08 27.00 -7.18
CA GLN A 136 12.71 26.46 -7.22
C GLN A 136 12.12 26.34 -5.81
N ASN A 137 10.84 25.96 -5.72
CA ASN A 137 10.14 25.77 -4.46
C ASN A 137 9.64 24.34 -4.29
N TYR A 138 10.55 23.36 -4.31
CA TYR A 138 10.20 21.95 -4.15
C TYR A 138 9.81 21.60 -2.70
N ALA A 139 8.95 20.59 -2.58
CA ALA A 139 8.38 20.04 -1.35
C ALA A 139 8.67 18.55 -1.20
N PHE A 140 9.85 18.14 -0.76
CA PHE A 140 10.03 16.73 -0.39
C PHE A 140 9.31 16.45 0.93
N LEU A 141 8.32 15.54 0.89
CA LEU A 141 7.53 15.16 2.06
C LEU A 141 8.24 14.10 2.89
N TYR A 142 8.72 13.05 2.23
CA TYR A 142 9.39 11.92 2.87
C TYR A 142 10.40 11.28 1.91
N SER A 143 11.30 10.45 2.43
CA SER A 143 12.26 9.70 1.63
C SER A 143 12.09 8.20 1.78
N VAL A 144 12.47 7.47 0.74
CA VAL A 144 12.62 6.01 0.81
C VAL A 144 14.09 5.70 0.66
N ALA A 145 14.69 5.16 1.72
CA ALA A 145 16.09 4.74 1.71
C ALA A 145 16.20 3.29 1.25
N VAL A 146 17.08 3.01 0.29
CA VAL A 146 17.39 1.64 -0.14
C VAL A 146 18.37 0.99 0.84
N ARG A 147 18.09 -0.24 1.27
CA ARG A 147 18.83 -0.98 2.31
C ARG A 147 19.01 -2.44 1.93
N GLU A 148 19.97 -3.08 2.57
CA GLU A 148 19.98 -4.55 2.68
C GLU A 148 18.71 -5.04 3.36
N ARG A 149 18.29 -6.26 3.01
CA ARG A 149 17.17 -6.91 3.68
C ARG A 149 17.57 -7.33 5.09
N ASP A 150 16.64 -7.15 6.03
CA ASP A 150 16.78 -7.77 7.34
C ASP A 150 16.74 -9.30 7.17
N ARG A 151 17.65 -10.01 7.84
CA ARG A 151 17.50 -11.45 8.05
C ARG A 151 16.47 -11.66 9.17
N GLY A 152 15.19 -11.52 8.85
CA GLY A 152 14.11 -11.70 9.82
C GLY A 152 13.79 -13.18 10.04
N GLU A 153 13.68 -13.59 11.31
CA GLU A 153 12.94 -14.80 11.70
C GLU A 153 11.45 -14.56 11.44
N LEU A 154 10.82 -15.47 10.69
CA LEU A 154 9.37 -15.46 10.50
C LEU A 154 8.72 -15.96 11.78
N ILE A 155 7.70 -15.26 12.28
CA ILE A 155 6.84 -15.84 13.32
C ILE A 155 5.96 -16.88 12.61
N GLU A 156 6.11 -18.14 13.01
CA GLU A 156 5.25 -19.22 12.54
C GLU A 156 3.81 -18.97 13.02
N ASP A 157 2.85 -19.13 12.11
CA ASP A 157 1.44 -19.11 12.47
C ASP A 157 1.17 -20.24 13.49
N THR A 158 0.25 -20.02 14.43
CA THR A 158 -0.11 -21.05 15.40
C THR A 158 -0.63 -22.30 14.69
N LEU A 159 -0.23 -23.48 15.16
CA LEU A 159 -0.60 -24.77 14.57
C LEU A 159 -2.11 -25.10 14.65
N GLU A 160 -2.88 -24.35 15.46
CA GLU A 160 -4.30 -24.57 15.69
C GLU A 160 -5.14 -23.37 15.18
N PRO A 161 -5.80 -23.47 14.02
CA PRO A 161 -6.64 -22.40 13.47
C PRO A 161 -7.86 -22.14 14.34
N LEU A 162 -8.23 -20.86 14.48
CA LEU A 162 -9.44 -20.47 15.22
C LEU A 162 -10.69 -21.01 14.51
N GLN A 163 -11.54 -21.76 15.22
CA GLN A 163 -12.83 -22.20 14.69
C GLN A 163 -13.78 -21.01 14.57
N LYS A 164 -14.43 -20.87 13.40
CA LYS A 164 -15.30 -19.74 13.12
C LYS A 164 -16.57 -20.14 12.38
N GLU A 165 -17.69 -19.63 12.89
CA GLU A 165 -18.96 -19.59 12.16
C GLU A 165 -19.11 -18.25 11.43
N LEU A 166 -19.46 -18.30 10.14
CA LEU A 166 -19.73 -17.11 9.35
C LEU A 166 -21.12 -16.56 9.65
N LYS A 167 -21.18 -15.26 9.97
CA LYS A 167 -22.44 -14.54 10.10
C LYS A 167 -22.96 -14.15 8.72
N GLU A 168 -24.27 -13.99 8.61
CA GLU A 168 -24.91 -13.49 7.39
C GLU A 168 -24.27 -12.17 6.92
N GLY A 169 -24.05 -12.05 5.61
CA GLY A 169 -23.43 -10.88 4.99
C GLY A 169 -21.90 -10.80 5.12
N ILE A 170 -21.25 -11.79 5.74
CA ILE A 170 -19.79 -11.96 5.68
C ILE A 170 -19.44 -13.02 4.64
N HIS A 171 -18.54 -12.66 3.72
CA HIS A 171 -18.07 -13.56 2.66
C HIS A 171 -16.56 -13.68 2.74
N LEU A 172 -16.07 -14.92 2.95
CA LEU A 172 -14.65 -15.21 2.86
C LEU A 172 -14.15 -15.01 1.44
N LEU A 173 -12.93 -14.52 1.33
CA LEU A 173 -12.24 -14.38 0.06
C LEU A 173 -11.28 -15.56 -0.17
N GLU A 174 -10.99 -15.84 -1.44
CA GLU A 174 -10.09 -16.93 -1.78
C GLU A 174 -8.66 -16.64 -1.29
N THR A 175 -8.01 -17.64 -0.71
CA THR A 175 -6.62 -17.54 -0.28
C THR A 175 -5.72 -17.10 -1.45
N PRO A 176 -4.90 -16.05 -1.29
CA PRO A 176 -3.94 -15.64 -2.31
C PRO A 176 -3.04 -16.80 -2.73
N GLU A 177 -2.75 -16.91 -4.03
CA GLU A 177 -1.98 -18.05 -4.58
C GLU A 177 -0.62 -18.23 -3.87
N CYS A 178 0.04 -17.13 -3.52
CA CYS A 178 1.32 -17.18 -2.80
C CYS A 178 1.26 -17.79 -1.39
N TYR A 179 0.07 -17.97 -0.83
CA TYR A 179 -0.15 -18.61 0.48
C TYR A 179 -0.63 -20.05 0.38
N LYS A 180 -1.25 -20.48 -0.73
CA LYS A 180 -1.83 -21.83 -0.87
C LYS A 180 -0.79 -22.96 -0.73
N ASP A 181 0.47 -22.73 -1.11
CA ASP A 181 1.53 -23.75 -0.90
C ASP A 181 2.69 -23.28 -0.02
N ARG A 182 2.50 -22.30 0.87
CA ARG A 182 3.59 -21.57 1.56
C ARG A 182 4.72 -22.45 2.15
N ALA A 183 4.41 -23.67 2.60
CA ALA A 183 5.38 -24.69 3.03
C ALA A 183 6.43 -25.09 1.96
N ILE A 184 6.19 -24.75 0.70
CA ILE A 184 6.98 -25.10 -0.50
C ILE A 184 7.64 -23.83 -1.13
N TYR A 185 7.34 -22.62 -0.64
CA TYR A 185 7.57 -21.33 -1.33
C TYR A 185 8.94 -20.67 -1.20
N ILE A 186 9.97 -21.40 -0.77
CA ILE A 186 11.32 -20.98 -1.14
C ILE A 186 11.55 -21.49 -2.58
N ASN A 187 11.21 -20.64 -3.57
CA ASN A 187 11.63 -20.72 -4.99
C ASN A 187 10.78 -21.49 -6.04
N LYS A 188 9.51 -21.88 -5.79
CA LYS A 188 8.71 -22.62 -6.81
C LYS A 188 7.61 -21.85 -7.54
N TYR A 189 7.01 -20.82 -6.93
CA TYR A 189 5.97 -20.04 -7.61
C TYR A 189 6.59 -19.08 -8.61
N GLN A 190 6.30 -19.32 -9.89
CA GLN A 190 6.85 -18.53 -10.98
C GLN A 190 6.08 -17.21 -11.17
N GLY A 191 4.78 -17.18 -10.87
CA GLY A 191 3.90 -16.00 -10.90
C GLY A 191 4.07 -15.09 -12.12
N VAL A 192 3.54 -13.88 -12.03
CA VAL A 192 3.81 -12.83 -13.02
C VAL A 192 5.08 -12.08 -12.61
N PRO A 193 6.10 -11.91 -13.46
CA PRO A 193 7.27 -11.10 -13.12
C PRO A 193 6.89 -9.65 -12.78
N VAL A 194 7.50 -9.08 -11.74
CA VAL A 194 7.20 -7.70 -11.28
C VAL A 194 7.25 -6.69 -12.42
N ASP A 195 8.32 -6.70 -13.22
CA ASP A 195 8.48 -5.76 -14.33
C ASP A 195 7.36 -5.92 -15.38
N THR A 196 6.91 -7.15 -15.65
CA THR A 196 5.79 -7.42 -16.58
C THR A 196 4.50 -6.78 -16.08
N ALA A 197 4.22 -6.84 -14.78
CA ALA A 197 3.07 -6.19 -14.17
C ALA A 197 3.22 -4.65 -14.13
N ILE A 198 4.42 -4.14 -13.83
CA ILE A 198 4.72 -2.70 -13.82
C ILE A 198 4.51 -2.09 -15.20
N PHE A 199 5.02 -2.74 -16.25
CA PHE A 199 4.98 -2.24 -17.62
C PHE A 199 3.71 -2.62 -18.38
N ASP A 200 2.76 -3.24 -17.68
CA ASP A 200 1.47 -3.65 -18.22
C ASP A 200 1.55 -4.46 -19.54
N GLN A 201 2.44 -5.46 -19.56
CA GLN A 201 2.78 -6.21 -20.77
C GLN A 201 1.94 -7.49 -20.95
N ILE A 202 0.91 -7.68 -20.14
CA ILE A 202 0.03 -8.86 -20.21
C ILE A 202 -1.14 -8.55 -21.14
N GLU A 203 -1.52 -9.54 -21.94
CA GLU A 203 -2.70 -9.45 -22.80
C GLU A 203 -3.96 -9.17 -21.97
N LYS A 204 -4.78 -8.23 -22.47
CA LYS A 204 -5.95 -7.77 -21.76
C LYS A 204 -7.15 -8.67 -22.01
N LYS A 205 -7.87 -8.99 -20.94
CA LYS A 205 -9.10 -9.79 -20.91
C LYS A 205 -10.20 -9.04 -20.16
N GLU A 206 -11.43 -9.46 -20.42
CA GLU A 206 -12.61 -9.01 -19.67
C GLU A 206 -12.60 -9.58 -18.24
N PRO A 207 -13.14 -8.83 -17.25
CA PRO A 207 -13.32 -9.32 -15.89
C PRO A 207 -14.23 -10.55 -15.82
N ASN A 208 -13.94 -11.47 -14.91
CA ASN A 208 -14.80 -12.62 -14.64
C ASN A 208 -15.78 -12.30 -13.50
N SER A 209 -17.03 -12.03 -13.84
CA SER A 209 -18.08 -11.73 -12.88
C SER A 209 -18.68 -12.95 -12.17
N THR A 210 -18.28 -14.17 -12.53
CA THR A 210 -18.86 -15.42 -11.97
C THR A 210 -18.14 -15.94 -10.73
N SER A 211 -17.04 -15.30 -10.31
CA SER A 211 -16.21 -15.74 -9.19
C SER A 211 -15.66 -14.54 -8.41
N LEU A 212 -15.34 -14.75 -7.13
CA LEU A 212 -14.67 -13.77 -6.27
C LEU A 212 -13.15 -13.78 -6.40
N TYR A 213 -12.57 -14.65 -7.23
CA TYR A 213 -11.12 -14.80 -7.36
C TYR A 213 -10.42 -13.48 -7.66
N GLU A 214 -10.86 -12.75 -8.70
CA GLU A 214 -10.21 -11.51 -9.12
C GLU A 214 -10.35 -10.42 -8.06
N LEU A 215 -11.54 -10.27 -7.47
CA LEU A 215 -11.76 -9.36 -6.35
C LEU A 215 -10.85 -9.70 -5.16
N SER A 216 -10.72 -10.98 -4.81
CA SER A 216 -9.85 -11.44 -3.72
C SER A 216 -8.40 -11.05 -3.95
N GLN A 217 -7.86 -11.37 -5.13
CA GLN A 217 -6.47 -11.03 -5.46
C GLN A 217 -6.25 -9.51 -5.41
N LEU A 218 -7.20 -8.71 -5.92
CA LEU A 218 -7.12 -7.25 -5.91
C LEU A 218 -7.12 -6.68 -4.49
N LEU A 219 -8.07 -7.09 -3.65
CA LEU A 219 -8.17 -6.63 -2.26
C LEU A 219 -6.96 -7.05 -1.43
N TRP A 220 -6.45 -8.26 -1.65
CA TRP A 220 -5.20 -8.70 -1.03
C TRP A 220 -4.01 -7.84 -1.48
N ALA A 221 -3.82 -7.60 -2.78
CA ALA A 221 -2.72 -6.75 -3.26
C ALA A 221 -2.86 -5.27 -2.83
N CYS A 222 -4.07 -4.85 -2.46
CA CYS A 222 -4.39 -3.50 -1.98
C CYS A 222 -4.09 -3.30 -0.49
N GLN A 223 -4.49 -4.24 0.38
CA GLN A 223 -4.43 -4.09 1.85
C GLN A 223 -4.16 -5.40 2.61
N GLY A 224 -3.92 -6.51 1.90
CA GLY A 224 -3.73 -7.83 2.50
C GLY A 224 -2.57 -7.90 3.48
N GLU A 225 -2.70 -8.78 4.47
CA GLU A 225 -1.65 -9.06 5.43
C GLU A 225 -0.53 -9.90 4.77
N THR A 226 0.71 -9.66 5.20
CA THR A 226 1.94 -10.24 4.64
C THR A 226 2.76 -10.99 5.68
N ASP A 227 2.90 -10.42 6.88
CA ASP A 227 3.71 -11.03 7.92
C ASP A 227 3.31 -10.59 9.33
N HIS A 228 3.54 -11.50 10.29
CA HIS A 228 3.54 -11.23 11.71
C HIS A 228 4.98 -10.89 12.09
N ALA A 229 5.39 -9.63 11.97
CA ALA A 229 6.73 -9.23 12.37
C ALA A 229 6.75 -8.78 13.83
N THR A 230 7.62 -9.37 14.63
CA THR A 230 8.24 -8.64 15.74
C THR A 230 9.15 -7.59 15.10
N HIS A 231 9.02 -6.33 15.50
CA HIS A 231 9.99 -5.31 15.09
C HIS A 231 11.36 -5.74 15.64
N GLY A 232 12.19 -6.29 14.75
CA GLY A 232 13.53 -6.72 15.05
C GLY A 232 14.31 -5.60 15.74
N ASN A 233 14.62 -5.82 17.02
CA ASN A 233 15.81 -5.34 17.69
C ASN A 233 16.06 -3.82 17.83
N ARG A 234 15.04 -2.95 17.75
CA ARG A 234 15.26 -1.52 18.07
C ARG A 234 14.80 -1.03 19.44
N ASP A 235 13.93 -1.76 20.11
CA ASP A 235 13.64 -1.65 21.54
C ASP A 235 12.69 -2.81 21.87
N MET A 236 12.88 -3.50 23.00
CA MET A 236 12.11 -4.67 23.44
C MET A 236 10.60 -4.39 23.72
N VAL A 237 9.98 -3.42 23.05
CA VAL A 237 8.67 -2.85 23.41
C VAL A 237 7.64 -2.85 22.28
N GLU A 238 8.03 -3.10 21.02
CA GLU A 238 7.06 -3.27 19.92
C GLU A 238 6.69 -4.75 19.76
N LYS A 239 5.91 -5.24 20.73
CA LYS A 239 5.23 -6.54 20.68
C LYS A 239 4.16 -6.50 19.58
N ASN A 240 4.41 -7.27 18.52
CA ASN A 240 3.53 -7.73 17.43
C ASN A 240 2.78 -6.62 16.66
N GLY A 241 3.12 -6.43 15.38
CA GLY A 241 2.32 -5.63 14.44
C GLY A 241 2.22 -6.35 13.10
N TYR A 242 1.12 -6.12 12.36
CA TYR A 242 0.92 -6.72 11.04
C TYR A 242 1.70 -5.96 9.97
N GLY A 243 2.45 -6.69 9.16
CA GLY A 243 2.91 -6.19 7.87
C GLY A 243 1.78 -6.32 6.84
N ARG A 244 1.52 -5.28 6.05
CA ARG A 244 0.67 -5.37 4.85
C ARG A 244 1.51 -5.31 3.57
N VAL A 245 0.87 -5.63 2.46
CA VAL A 245 1.43 -5.62 1.09
C VAL A 245 2.05 -4.30 0.65
N HIS A 246 1.71 -3.20 1.32
CA HIS A 246 2.41 -1.94 1.21
C HIS A 246 2.93 -1.51 2.59
N ALA A 247 4.05 -0.78 2.60
CA ALA A 247 4.57 -0.23 3.83
C ALA A 247 3.68 0.90 4.34
N SER A 248 3.52 0.96 5.67
CA SER A 248 2.80 2.01 6.37
C SER A 248 3.69 2.57 7.46
N GLY A 249 3.91 3.88 7.46
CA GLY A 249 4.68 4.50 8.52
C GLY A 249 3.93 4.38 9.83
N CYS A 250 4.67 4.02 10.89
CA CYS A 250 4.10 3.60 12.18
C CYS A 250 3.17 2.38 12.16
N ALA A 251 3.03 1.65 11.04
CA ALA A 251 2.01 0.61 10.89
C ALA A 251 0.58 1.13 11.19
N GLY A 252 0.28 2.38 10.83
CA GLY A 252 -0.99 3.04 11.13
C GLY A 252 -2.16 2.60 10.25
N TYR A 253 -1.87 2.10 9.04
CA TYR A 253 -2.82 1.55 8.07
C TYR A 253 -4.14 2.31 7.95
N ALA A 254 -4.05 3.52 7.38
CA ALA A 254 -5.17 4.44 7.32
C ALA A 254 -6.21 4.15 6.22
N VAL A 255 -6.02 3.10 5.41
CA VAL A 255 -6.81 2.84 4.20
C VAL A 255 -7.83 1.73 4.42
N TYR A 256 -9.06 1.98 3.98
CA TYR A 256 -10.23 1.11 4.11
C TYR A 256 -10.89 0.91 2.74
N PRO A 257 -10.65 -0.24 2.07
CA PRO A 257 -11.29 -0.55 0.81
C PRO A 257 -12.77 -0.91 1.02
N ILE A 258 -13.63 -0.31 0.22
CA ILE A 258 -15.07 -0.58 0.14
C ILE A 258 -15.38 -1.10 -1.27
N VAL A 259 -16.11 -2.20 -1.38
CA VAL A 259 -16.56 -2.79 -2.63
C VAL A 259 -18.04 -2.49 -2.81
N LEU A 260 -18.39 -1.82 -3.91
CA LEU A 260 -19.77 -1.55 -4.29
C LEU A 260 -20.14 -2.54 -5.39
N VAL A 261 -21.00 -3.49 -5.06
CA VAL A 261 -21.37 -4.62 -5.93
C VAL A 261 -22.73 -4.35 -6.57
N ASP A 262 -22.79 -4.53 -7.89
CA ASP A 262 -24.01 -4.59 -8.68
C ASP A 262 -24.30 -6.04 -9.09
N SER A 263 -23.33 -6.73 -9.70
CA SER A 263 -23.43 -8.14 -10.10
C SER A 263 -22.05 -8.81 -10.03
N LEU A 264 -21.78 -9.59 -8.97
CA LEU A 264 -20.52 -10.32 -8.84
C LEU A 264 -20.74 -11.63 -8.06
N SER A 265 -20.44 -12.77 -8.70
CA SER A 265 -20.60 -14.10 -8.13
C SER A 265 -22.02 -14.28 -7.56
N ASP A 266 -22.10 -14.85 -6.38
CA ASP A 266 -23.25 -15.02 -5.50
C ASP A 266 -23.44 -13.84 -4.52
N LEU A 267 -22.65 -12.76 -4.63
CA LEU A 267 -22.82 -11.60 -3.76
C LEU A 267 -24.11 -10.86 -4.09
N THR A 268 -24.91 -10.63 -3.05
CA THR A 268 -26.08 -9.77 -3.17
C THR A 268 -25.65 -8.32 -3.46
N LYS A 269 -26.43 -7.61 -4.28
CA LYS A 269 -26.21 -6.18 -4.54
C LYS A 269 -26.11 -5.38 -3.23
N GLY A 270 -25.14 -4.46 -3.17
CA GLY A 270 -24.90 -3.64 -1.99
C GLY A 270 -23.44 -3.22 -1.82
N ALA A 271 -23.10 -2.66 -0.66
CA ALA A 271 -21.75 -2.27 -0.33
C ALA A 271 -21.15 -3.15 0.76
N TYR A 272 -19.86 -3.42 0.62
CA TYR A 272 -19.08 -4.26 1.49
C TYR A 272 -17.79 -3.54 1.88
N PHE A 273 -17.32 -3.68 3.11
CA PHE A 273 -15.96 -3.26 3.44
C PHE A 273 -15.05 -4.49 3.47
N TYR A 274 -13.80 -4.31 3.03
CA TYR A 274 -12.78 -5.35 3.11
C TYR A 274 -12.10 -5.32 4.47
N ASN A 275 -11.92 -6.50 5.05
CA ASN A 275 -11.12 -6.67 6.25
C ASN A 275 -9.92 -7.57 5.95
N SER A 276 -8.72 -6.99 6.08
CA SER A 276 -7.46 -7.69 5.85
C SER A 276 -6.88 -8.37 7.08
N VAL A 277 -7.37 -8.01 8.27
CA VAL A 277 -7.05 -8.67 9.54
C VAL A 277 -8.36 -9.31 9.99
N GLY A 278 -8.55 -10.59 9.69
CA GLY A 278 -9.87 -11.22 9.78
C GLY A 278 -10.45 -11.32 11.19
N PHE A 279 -10.74 -12.54 11.65
CA PHE A 279 -11.35 -12.77 12.95
C PHE A 279 -10.35 -12.96 14.08
N SER A 280 -9.15 -13.46 13.76
CA SER A 280 -8.04 -13.60 14.67
C SER A 280 -6.89 -12.72 14.21
N ALA A 281 -6.52 -11.77 15.06
CA ALA A 281 -5.44 -10.87 14.71
C ALA A 281 -4.09 -11.63 14.68
N LEU A 282 -3.81 -12.56 15.59
CA LEU A 282 -2.53 -13.30 15.63
C LEU A 282 -2.50 -14.61 14.83
N ASN A 283 -3.60 -14.97 14.15
CA ASN A 283 -3.66 -16.20 13.38
C ASN A 283 -4.35 -15.93 12.04
N ARG A 284 -3.56 -16.02 10.97
CA ARG A 284 -4.01 -15.85 9.59
C ARG A 284 -4.91 -16.97 9.10
N TRP A 285 -5.02 -18.06 9.86
CA TRP A 285 -5.77 -19.23 9.50
C TRP A 285 -6.96 -19.42 10.43
N ILE A 286 -8.13 -19.57 9.83
CA ILE A 286 -9.37 -19.95 10.50
C ILE A 286 -9.85 -21.28 9.95
N SER A 287 -10.60 -22.01 10.76
CA SER A 287 -11.28 -23.22 10.34
C SER A 287 -12.78 -22.97 10.28
N ILE A 288 -13.38 -23.27 9.13
CA ILE A 288 -14.82 -23.20 8.89
C ILE A 288 -15.24 -24.52 8.26
N ASP A 289 -16.20 -25.20 8.87
CA ASP A 289 -16.65 -26.54 8.44
C ASP A 289 -15.47 -27.49 8.21
N GLU A 290 -14.52 -27.51 9.16
CA GLU A 290 -13.29 -28.32 9.14
C GLU A 290 -12.30 -28.01 8.00
N LYS A 291 -12.52 -26.92 7.25
CA LYS A 291 -11.60 -26.43 6.20
C LYS A 291 -10.80 -25.24 6.70
N ILE A 292 -9.49 -25.30 6.53
CA ILE A 292 -8.57 -24.20 6.84
C ILE A 292 -8.63 -23.17 5.72
N ASN A 293 -8.87 -21.91 6.09
CA ASN A 293 -8.98 -20.78 5.16
C ASN A 293 -8.10 -19.63 5.65
N TYR A 294 -7.59 -18.85 4.71
CA TYR A 294 -6.94 -17.57 5.01
C TYR A 294 -7.98 -16.57 5.53
N ASP A 295 -7.67 -15.94 6.66
CA ASP A 295 -8.57 -15.13 7.48
C ASP A 295 -8.70 -13.70 6.93
N HIS A 296 -9.27 -13.57 5.74
CA HIS A 296 -9.64 -12.29 5.15
C HIS A 296 -11.02 -12.39 4.47
N PHE A 297 -11.78 -11.29 4.53
CA PHE A 297 -13.18 -11.32 4.12
C PHE A 297 -13.69 -9.94 3.73
N ILE A 298 -14.85 -9.93 3.08
CA ILE A 298 -15.67 -8.73 2.91
C ILE A 298 -16.94 -8.86 3.75
N GLN A 299 -17.43 -7.74 4.27
CA GLN A 299 -18.67 -7.71 5.06
C GLN A 299 -19.63 -6.66 4.54
N LYS A 300 -20.86 -7.07 4.25
CA LYS A 300 -21.94 -6.20 3.79
C LYS A 300 -22.33 -5.21 4.90
N TYR A 301 -22.43 -3.93 4.56
CA TYR A 301 -22.90 -2.90 5.51
C TYR A 301 -24.15 -2.14 5.01
N THR A 302 -24.51 -2.29 3.73
CA THR A 302 -25.77 -1.77 3.21
C THR A 302 -26.19 -2.47 1.92
N SER A 303 -27.50 -2.47 1.65
CA SER A 303 -28.09 -2.82 0.35
C SER A 303 -28.44 -1.58 -0.48
N ASN A 304 -28.39 -0.39 0.12
CA ASN A 304 -28.83 0.87 -0.48
C ASN A 304 -27.63 1.64 -1.02
N ASN A 305 -27.20 1.31 -2.25
CA ASN A 305 -26.22 2.10 -2.99
C ASN A 305 -26.89 2.68 -4.22
N SER A 306 -26.78 3.98 -4.42
CA SER A 306 -27.30 4.61 -5.64
C SER A 306 -26.29 4.51 -6.76
N LYS A 307 -26.25 3.34 -7.42
CA LYS A 307 -25.39 3.09 -8.61
C LYS A 307 -25.53 4.23 -9.62
N ALA A 308 -26.77 4.60 -9.96
CA ALA A 308 -27.05 5.65 -10.94
C ALA A 308 -26.48 7.02 -10.51
N ASP A 309 -26.55 7.37 -9.22
CA ASP A 309 -25.98 8.64 -8.73
C ASP A 309 -24.45 8.60 -8.73
N ILE A 310 -23.84 7.45 -8.40
CA ILE A 310 -22.38 7.26 -8.45
C ILE A 310 -21.89 7.37 -9.90
N GLU A 311 -22.54 6.67 -10.83
CA GLU A 311 -22.23 6.72 -12.26
C GLU A 311 -22.35 8.14 -12.81
N LYS A 312 -23.40 8.86 -12.42
CA LYS A 312 -23.62 10.26 -12.81
C LYS A 312 -22.57 11.20 -12.22
N GLU A 313 -22.26 11.09 -10.93
CA GLU A 313 -21.31 11.96 -10.23
C GLU A 313 -19.90 11.84 -10.81
N PHE A 314 -19.45 10.61 -11.09
CA PHE A 314 -18.09 10.35 -11.55
C PHE A 314 -17.97 10.20 -13.07
N GLY A 315 -19.07 10.27 -13.82
CA GLY A 315 -19.07 10.07 -15.27
C GLY A 315 -18.59 8.68 -15.68
N ILE A 316 -18.98 7.66 -14.92
CA ILE A 316 -18.55 6.26 -15.12
C ILE A 316 -19.73 5.35 -15.40
N ASN A 317 -19.41 4.15 -15.86
CA ASN A 317 -20.31 3.01 -15.89
C ASN A 317 -19.54 1.80 -15.35
N PHE A 318 -20.19 0.98 -14.53
CA PHE A 318 -19.63 -0.29 -14.09
C PHE A 318 -20.71 -1.38 -14.09
N SER A 319 -20.36 -2.56 -14.59
CA SER A 319 -21.31 -3.68 -14.70
C SER A 319 -21.31 -4.56 -13.46
N ASP A 320 -20.15 -4.82 -12.89
CA ASP A 320 -20.02 -5.84 -11.84
C ASP A 320 -19.83 -5.19 -10.46
N TYR A 321 -18.71 -4.50 -10.27
CA TYR A 321 -18.37 -3.84 -9.03
C TYR A 321 -17.37 -2.70 -9.23
N ILE A 322 -17.23 -1.85 -8.21
CA ILE A 322 -16.17 -0.86 -8.09
C ILE A 322 -15.54 -0.92 -6.70
N ILE A 323 -14.25 -0.61 -6.60
CA ILE A 323 -13.53 -0.53 -5.34
C ILE A 323 -13.32 0.95 -5.01
N LEU A 324 -13.94 1.42 -3.94
CA LEU A 324 -13.74 2.72 -3.35
C LEU A 324 -12.64 2.62 -2.27
N LEU A 325 -11.57 3.39 -2.41
CA LEU A 325 -10.60 3.56 -1.33
C LEU A 325 -11.02 4.74 -0.47
N CYS A 326 -11.27 4.45 0.81
CA CYS A 326 -11.47 5.45 1.85
C CYS A 326 -10.24 5.52 2.75
N ILE A 327 -10.03 6.68 3.38
CA ILE A 327 -9.00 6.88 4.39
C ILE A 327 -9.56 7.40 5.71
N ASP A 328 -8.89 7.07 6.81
CA ASP A 328 -9.06 7.75 8.09
C ASP A 328 -7.84 8.64 8.37
N ARG A 329 -7.99 9.96 8.17
CA ARG A 329 -6.93 10.95 8.43
C ARG A 329 -6.56 11.09 9.91
N LYS A 330 -7.38 10.57 10.83
CA LYS A 330 -7.08 10.55 12.26
C LYS A 330 -6.48 9.21 12.71
N ALA A 331 -6.40 8.21 11.81
CA ALA A 331 -5.69 6.98 12.10
C ALA A 331 -4.25 7.32 12.50
N PRO A 332 -3.82 6.95 13.71
CA PRO A 332 -2.63 7.54 14.28
C PRO A 332 -1.40 6.88 13.68
N CYS A 333 -0.40 7.71 13.39
CA CYS A 333 0.98 7.25 13.45
C CYS A 333 1.43 7.16 14.92
N SER A 334 0.78 6.32 15.73
CA SER A 334 1.09 6.20 17.15
C SER A 334 1.66 4.83 17.48
N GLY A 335 2.85 4.53 16.95
CA GLY A 335 3.74 3.59 17.60
C GLY A 335 4.25 4.16 18.93
N PHE A 336 4.69 3.30 19.85
CA PHE A 336 5.21 3.66 21.18
C PHE A 336 6.35 4.71 21.11
N MET A 337 7.09 4.75 19.99
CA MET A 337 8.11 5.76 19.72
C MET A 337 7.59 7.21 19.64
N HIS A 338 6.32 7.43 19.29
CA HIS A 338 5.74 8.77 19.19
C HIS A 338 5.35 9.35 20.55
N SER A 339 4.86 8.52 21.48
CA SER A 339 4.34 8.97 22.77
C SER A 339 5.43 9.22 23.81
N LYS A 340 6.55 8.49 23.78
CA LYS A 340 7.66 8.67 24.72
C LYS A 340 8.81 9.56 24.23
N ILE A 341 9.08 9.58 22.92
CA ILE A 341 10.27 10.28 22.37
C ILE A 341 9.91 11.69 21.86
N GLY A 342 8.62 12.07 21.84
CA GLY A 342 8.17 13.40 21.43
C GLY A 342 8.52 13.78 19.99
N LYS A 343 8.97 12.82 19.18
CA LYS A 343 9.36 13.02 17.79
C LYS A 343 8.24 12.48 16.92
N ALA A 344 7.46 13.37 16.31
CA ALA A 344 6.62 12.98 15.19
C ALA A 344 7.55 12.48 14.07
N PHE A 345 7.55 11.16 13.81
CA PHE A 345 8.37 10.58 12.75
C PHE A 345 7.79 10.80 11.36
N MET A 346 6.51 11.20 11.24
CA MET A 346 5.79 11.42 9.99
C MET A 346 5.11 12.78 9.96
N ASN A 347 4.94 13.38 8.78
CA ASN A 347 4.01 14.49 8.58
C ASN A 347 2.56 13.94 8.61
N PRO A 348 1.81 14.08 9.71
CA PRO A 348 0.47 13.49 9.80
C PRO A 348 -0.53 14.12 8.82
N LYS A 349 -0.18 15.27 8.22
CA LYS A 349 -1.09 16.03 7.36
C LYS A 349 -1.43 15.32 6.06
N TYR A 350 -0.50 14.54 5.49
CA TYR A 350 -0.62 13.99 4.14
C TYR A 350 -0.37 12.48 4.07
N TRP A 351 -0.13 11.84 5.22
CA TRP A 351 0.26 10.45 5.28
C TRP A 351 -0.81 9.52 4.70
N ALA A 352 -2.06 9.71 5.13
CA ALA A 352 -3.16 8.81 4.77
C ALA A 352 -3.45 8.85 3.25
N GLU A 353 -3.34 10.02 2.62
CA GLU A 353 -3.46 10.18 1.17
C GLU A 353 -2.33 9.48 0.40
N VAL A 354 -1.08 9.60 0.88
CA VAL A 354 0.06 8.88 0.30
C VAL A 354 -0.12 7.37 0.45
N GLU A 355 -0.60 6.90 1.59
CA GLU A 355 -0.89 5.50 1.84
C GLU A 355 -1.99 4.95 0.92
N ALA A 356 -3.04 5.73 0.67
CA ALA A 356 -4.05 5.37 -0.33
C ALA A 356 -3.46 5.24 -1.74
N GLY A 357 -2.48 6.06 -2.09
CA GLY A 357 -1.74 5.90 -3.34
C GLY A 357 -0.98 4.58 -3.40
N MET A 358 -0.35 4.15 -2.31
CA MET A 358 0.33 2.84 -2.26
C MET A 358 -0.66 1.67 -2.41
N ALA A 359 -1.80 1.75 -1.74
CA ALA A 359 -2.89 0.76 -1.85
C ALA A 359 -3.45 0.69 -3.27
N LEU A 360 -3.64 1.85 -3.91
CA LEU A 360 -4.09 1.97 -5.29
C LEU A 360 -3.10 1.35 -6.28
N ALA A 361 -1.78 1.50 -6.05
CA ALA A 361 -0.77 0.80 -6.86
C ALA A 361 -0.90 -0.71 -6.75
N GLY A 362 -1.26 -1.23 -5.57
CA GLY A 362 -1.58 -2.65 -5.38
C GLY A 362 -2.69 -3.13 -6.31
N LEU A 363 -3.80 -2.38 -6.38
CA LEU A 363 -4.91 -2.67 -7.29
C LEU A 363 -4.47 -2.62 -8.77
N GLN A 364 -3.70 -1.60 -9.16
CA GLN A 364 -3.20 -1.45 -10.53
C GLN A 364 -2.30 -2.61 -10.95
N LEU A 365 -1.30 -2.93 -10.13
CA LEU A 365 -0.33 -3.97 -10.40
C LEU A 365 -0.97 -5.35 -10.48
N GLN A 366 -1.87 -5.64 -9.54
CA GLN A 366 -2.55 -6.93 -9.55
C GLN A 366 -3.55 -7.03 -10.70
N SER A 367 -4.20 -5.94 -11.08
CA SER A 367 -5.02 -5.91 -12.31
C SER A 367 -4.17 -6.17 -13.55
N ASN A 368 -3.00 -5.53 -13.67
CA ASN A 368 -2.06 -5.80 -14.76
C ASN A 368 -1.62 -7.25 -14.78
N ALA A 369 -1.28 -7.83 -13.62
CA ALA A 369 -0.89 -9.24 -13.50
C ALA A 369 -2.01 -10.21 -13.88
N LEU A 370 -3.27 -9.85 -13.65
CA LEU A 370 -4.44 -10.64 -14.04
C LEU A 370 -4.84 -10.43 -15.51
N GLY A 371 -4.18 -9.53 -16.24
CA GLY A 371 -4.56 -9.13 -17.60
C GLY A 371 -5.84 -8.29 -17.63
N LEU A 372 -6.22 -7.63 -16.54
CA LEU A 372 -7.47 -6.86 -16.48
C LEU A 372 -7.27 -5.45 -17.02
N LYS A 373 -8.30 -4.93 -17.69
CA LYS A 373 -8.39 -3.51 -18.02
C LYS A 373 -9.00 -2.77 -16.84
N TRP A 374 -8.45 -1.60 -16.52
CA TRP A 374 -8.90 -0.83 -15.38
C TRP A 374 -8.84 0.67 -15.66
N GLN A 375 -9.55 1.42 -14.83
CA GLN A 375 -9.45 2.86 -14.70
C GLN A 375 -9.48 3.24 -13.23
N LYS A 376 -8.85 4.37 -12.90
CA LYS A 376 -8.96 5.00 -11.59
C LYS A 376 -9.52 6.41 -11.73
N ILE A 377 -10.25 6.86 -10.72
CA ILE A 377 -10.70 8.24 -10.57
C ILE A 377 -10.29 8.71 -9.20
N ILE A 378 -9.62 9.86 -9.14
CA ILE A 378 -9.31 10.53 -7.87
C ILE A 378 -10.48 11.45 -7.54
N VAL A 379 -11.02 11.32 -6.33
CA VAL A 379 -12.23 12.06 -5.92
C VAL A 379 -11.85 13.53 -5.73
N SER A 380 -12.41 14.40 -6.57
CA SER A 380 -12.25 15.84 -6.41
C SER A 380 -12.99 16.32 -5.15
N ASN A 381 -12.31 17.14 -4.34
CA ASN A 381 -12.83 17.66 -3.07
C ASN A 381 -13.41 16.55 -2.16
N PRO A 382 -12.60 15.59 -1.70
CA PRO A 382 -13.07 14.38 -1.02
C PRO A 382 -13.83 14.65 0.30
N ASP A 383 -13.74 15.87 0.83
CA ASP A 383 -14.44 16.34 2.02
C ASP A 383 -15.87 16.83 1.75
N ASP A 384 -16.34 16.80 0.50
CA ASP A 384 -17.72 17.16 0.18
C ASP A 384 -18.71 16.25 0.94
N PRO A 385 -19.61 16.82 1.78
CA PRO A 385 -20.57 16.05 2.55
C PRO A 385 -21.45 15.12 1.70
N LYS A 386 -21.65 15.43 0.42
CA LYS A 386 -22.44 14.60 -0.50
C LYS A 386 -21.88 13.18 -0.63
N TYR A 387 -20.57 12.99 -0.50
CA TYR A 387 -19.98 11.65 -0.64
C TYR A 387 -20.30 10.75 0.56
N ARG A 388 -20.58 11.33 1.73
CA ARG A 388 -20.99 10.55 2.91
C ARG A 388 -22.33 9.85 2.67
N SER A 389 -23.30 10.56 2.10
CA SER A 389 -24.60 9.98 1.74
C SER A 389 -24.47 9.07 0.51
N LEU A 390 -23.72 9.48 -0.51
CA LEU A 390 -23.55 8.72 -1.75
C LEU A 390 -23.03 7.29 -1.52
N PHE A 391 -22.05 7.13 -0.62
CA PHE A 391 -21.44 5.84 -0.30
C PHE A 391 -21.90 5.22 1.03
N ASN A 392 -22.87 5.85 1.70
CA ASN A 392 -23.39 5.45 3.01
C ASN A 392 -22.28 5.23 4.06
N LEU A 393 -21.34 6.19 4.14
CA LEU A 393 -20.13 6.07 4.95
C LEU A 393 -20.41 5.96 6.45
N ASP A 394 -21.47 6.60 6.97
CA ASP A 394 -21.88 6.46 8.38
C ASP A 394 -22.20 5.00 8.74
N SER A 395 -22.78 4.23 7.81
CA SER A 395 -23.07 2.81 8.02
C SER A 395 -21.80 1.96 7.93
N ALA A 396 -20.89 2.29 7.00
CA ALA A 396 -19.59 1.65 6.91
C ALA A 396 -18.77 1.85 8.21
N GLU A 397 -18.69 3.09 8.70
CA GLU A 397 -17.97 3.47 9.91
C GLU A 397 -18.49 2.70 11.14
N ARG A 398 -19.82 2.62 11.32
CA ARG A 398 -20.43 1.82 12.40
C ARG A 398 -20.08 0.34 12.27
N SER A 399 -20.12 -0.20 11.05
CA SER A 399 -19.87 -1.62 10.80
C SER A 399 -18.40 -2.00 11.05
N ILE A 400 -17.46 -1.17 10.57
CA ILE A 400 -16.02 -1.34 10.82
C ILE A 400 -15.72 -1.29 12.32
N ASN A 401 -16.26 -0.31 13.03
CA ASN A 401 -16.04 -0.19 14.48
C ASN A 401 -16.67 -1.33 15.27
N ASN A 402 -17.86 -1.82 14.87
CA ASN A 402 -18.50 -2.97 15.49
C ASN A 402 -17.75 -4.28 15.22
N MET A 403 -17.15 -4.43 14.03
CA MET A 403 -16.30 -5.57 13.71
C MET A 403 -15.02 -5.54 14.58
N ALA A 404 -14.38 -4.37 14.69
CA ALA A 404 -13.15 -4.21 15.46
C ALA A 404 -13.30 -4.55 16.96
N THR A 405 -14.50 -4.43 17.54
CA THR A 405 -14.77 -4.86 18.93
C THR A 405 -14.97 -6.36 19.08
N GLN A 406 -15.19 -7.08 17.98
CA GLN A 406 -15.41 -8.54 17.94
C GLN A 406 -14.16 -9.31 17.52
N THR A 407 -13.12 -8.64 17.03
CA THR A 407 -11.82 -9.26 16.72
C THR A 407 -11.14 -9.73 18.00
N VAL A 408 -10.69 -11.00 18.00
CA VAL A 408 -9.97 -11.58 19.14
C VAL A 408 -8.46 -11.57 18.91
N ASN A 409 -7.69 -11.72 19.99
CA ASN A 409 -6.24 -11.82 19.97
C ASN A 409 -5.51 -10.59 19.39
N LEU A 410 -6.08 -9.38 19.52
CA LEU A 410 -5.44 -8.15 19.07
C LEU A 410 -4.07 -7.94 19.72
N ALA A 411 -3.07 -7.56 18.93
CA ALA A 411 -1.80 -7.13 19.47
C ALA A 411 -1.97 -5.88 20.35
N LYS A 412 -1.20 -5.78 21.45
CA LYS A 412 -1.41 -4.76 22.49
C LYS A 412 -1.37 -3.31 22.00
N ASN A 413 -0.72 -3.04 20.87
CA ASN A 413 -0.53 -1.70 20.33
C ASN A 413 -1.44 -1.39 19.14
N GLU A 414 -2.29 -2.34 18.74
CA GLU A 414 -3.10 -2.20 17.54
C GLU A 414 -4.51 -1.69 17.83
N LYS A 415 -5.03 -0.89 16.91
CA LYS A 415 -6.40 -0.41 16.93
C LYS A 415 -7.01 -0.54 15.54
N LEU A 416 -7.83 -1.56 15.33
CA LEU A 416 -8.57 -1.79 14.07
C LEU A 416 -9.75 -0.81 13.88
N SER A 417 -10.28 -0.27 14.99
CA SER A 417 -11.34 0.74 14.97
C SER A 417 -10.86 2.05 14.33
N LEU A 418 -11.76 2.72 13.62
CA LEU A 418 -11.56 4.08 13.14
C LEU A 418 -11.34 5.06 14.30
N LYS A 419 -10.62 6.13 14.01
CA LYS A 419 -10.37 7.29 14.89
C LYS A 419 -11.00 8.56 14.34
N GLY A 420 -11.23 8.61 13.04
CA GLY A 420 -11.90 9.69 12.34
C GLY A 420 -12.96 9.17 11.37
N PRO A 421 -13.67 10.11 10.73
CA PRO A 421 -14.58 9.77 9.65
C PRO A 421 -13.81 9.23 8.46
N LEU A 422 -14.45 8.32 7.71
CA LEU A 422 -13.96 7.87 6.42
C LEU A 422 -14.05 9.02 5.40
N VAL A 423 -12.99 9.17 4.63
CA VAL A 423 -12.88 10.13 3.53
C VAL A 423 -12.61 9.36 2.24
N PRO A 424 -13.50 9.43 1.23
CA PRO A 424 -13.31 8.72 -0.04
C PRO A 424 -12.26 9.45 -0.90
N VAL A 425 -11.24 8.76 -1.37
CA VAL A 425 -10.12 9.39 -2.10
C VAL A 425 -9.98 8.90 -3.54
N SER A 426 -10.36 7.67 -3.84
CA SER A 426 -10.31 7.17 -5.21
C SER A 426 -11.30 6.04 -5.48
N LEU A 427 -11.80 5.97 -6.71
CA LEU A 427 -12.51 4.82 -7.25
C LEU A 427 -11.58 4.04 -8.18
N PHE A 428 -11.62 2.73 -8.08
CA PHE A 428 -10.97 1.79 -8.98
C PHE A 428 -12.01 0.90 -9.65
N ILE A 429 -11.96 0.82 -10.97
CA ILE A 429 -13.03 0.27 -11.79
C ILE A 429 -12.38 -0.65 -12.81
N LEU A 430 -12.87 -1.89 -12.90
CA LEU A 430 -12.50 -2.80 -13.98
C LEU A 430 -13.33 -2.48 -15.23
N LYS A 431 -12.74 -2.67 -16.41
CA LYS A 431 -13.31 -2.32 -17.70
C LYS A 431 -13.40 -3.48 -18.66
#